data_AF-A0A947RVP5-F1
#
_entry.id   AF-A0A947RVP5-F1
#
_cell.length_a   1.000
_cell.length_b   1.000
_cell.length_c   1.000
_cell.angle_alpha   90.00
_cell.angle_beta   90.00
_cell.angle_gamma   90.00
#
_symmetry.space_group_name_H-M   'P 1'
#
loop_
_entity.id
_entity.type
_entity.pdbx_description
1 polymer ?
#
loop_
_entity_poly.entity_id
_entity_poly.type
_entity_poly.pdbx_seq_one_letter_code
_entity_poly.pdbx_strand_id
1 'polypeptide(L)'
;MTRDDTACDGIGSQLAGYAAGEMDPREVVEVERHLATCPDCRGELAREIALREALASLPVVSCPARITEDILAAVDAPDRGIGAAGRRRAVPFGWRRAVGALAAAAAVLALVFAAPWRDRPGGTDVAGAGGWSEQEIRIARGEIRLSLALAARIIEKTERRTVDEVFGHRLPGAVTRSVKTLTSSLEGGQG
;
A
#
# COMPACT_ATOMS: atom_id res chain seq x y z
N MET A 1 -0.50 -31.98 19.28
CA MET A 1 -0.08 -30.76 18.54
C MET A 1 -1.26 -29.80 18.55
N THR A 2 -1.67 -29.37 19.74
CA THR A 2 -2.89 -28.58 19.98
C THR A 2 -2.81 -27.97 21.39
N ARG A 3 -2.03 -26.91 21.53
CA ARG A 3 -2.21 -25.90 22.59
C ARG A 3 -1.38 -24.69 22.16
N ASP A 4 -2.06 -23.60 21.82
CA ASP A 4 -1.53 -22.25 21.53
C ASP A 4 -1.24 -21.80 20.07
N ASP A 5 -1.91 -22.33 19.05
CA ASP A 5 -1.79 -21.79 17.67
C ASP A 5 -2.09 -20.28 17.60
N THR A 6 -3.14 -19.80 18.28
CA THR A 6 -3.52 -18.37 18.27
C THR A 6 -2.54 -17.48 19.05
N ALA A 7 -1.93 -17.99 20.12
CA ALA A 7 -0.93 -17.24 20.87
C ALA A 7 0.40 -17.18 20.11
N CYS A 8 0.80 -18.29 19.46
CA CYS A 8 1.96 -18.34 18.58
C CYS A 8 1.79 -17.37 17.40
N ASP A 9 0.61 -17.32 16.79
CA ASP A 9 0.32 -16.40 15.67
C ASP A 9 0.45 -14.92 16.08
N GLY A 10 0.01 -14.59 17.30
CA GLY A 10 0.19 -13.27 17.89
C GLY A 10 1.67 -12.90 18.07
N ILE A 11 2.43 -13.80 18.71
CA ILE A 11 3.87 -13.59 18.98
C ILE A 11 4.69 -13.59 17.69
N GLY A 12 4.38 -14.45 16.72
CA GLY A 12 5.07 -14.54 15.44
C GLY A 12 5.15 -13.20 14.73
N SER A 13 4.04 -12.43 14.75
CA SER A 13 3.99 -11.08 14.16
C SER A 13 4.89 -10.04 14.85
N GLN A 14 5.39 -10.34 16.05
CA GLN A 14 6.25 -9.46 16.86
C GLN A 14 7.73 -9.85 16.79
N LEU A 15 8.07 -11.07 16.33
CA LEU A 15 9.44 -11.59 16.34
C LEU A 15 10.41 -10.78 15.48
N ALA A 16 9.96 -10.24 14.34
CA ALA A 16 10.80 -9.37 13.51
C ALA A 16 11.17 -8.06 14.23
N GLY A 17 10.22 -7.46 14.95
CA GLY A 17 10.46 -6.26 15.77
C GLY A 17 11.34 -6.55 16.98
N TYR A 18 11.16 -7.73 17.59
CA TYR A 18 12.01 -8.22 18.68
C TYR A 18 13.45 -8.40 18.21
N ALA A 19 13.66 -9.08 17.08
CA ALA A 19 14.97 -9.27 16.45
C ALA A 19 15.63 -7.95 16.02
N ALA A 20 14.83 -6.92 15.72
CA ALA A 20 15.31 -5.58 15.41
C ALA A 20 15.66 -4.73 16.65
N GLY A 21 15.21 -5.12 17.85
CA GLY A 21 15.33 -4.31 19.06
C GLY A 21 14.41 -3.08 19.07
N GLU A 22 13.32 -3.09 18.28
CA GLU A 22 12.43 -1.94 18.04
C GLU A 22 11.10 -2.01 18.85
N MET A 23 11.11 -2.80 19.93
CA MET A 23 9.94 -3.05 20.77
C MET A 23 10.01 -2.27 22.08
N ASP A 24 8.85 -1.86 22.60
CA ASP A 24 8.76 -1.26 23.93
C ASP A 24 9.10 -2.33 25.01
N PRO A 25 9.74 -1.96 26.12
CA PRO A 25 10.10 -2.90 27.18
C PRO A 25 8.93 -3.76 27.69
N ARG A 26 7.69 -3.26 27.67
CA ARG A 26 6.52 -4.04 28.08
C ARG A 26 6.18 -5.14 27.08
N GLU A 27 6.33 -4.87 25.79
CA GLU A 27 6.06 -5.85 24.73
C GLU A 27 7.16 -6.93 24.68
N VAL A 28 8.41 -6.55 24.99
CA VAL A 28 9.55 -7.48 25.09
C VAL A 28 9.30 -8.58 26.12
N VAL A 29 8.80 -8.22 27.31
CA VAL A 29 8.52 -9.19 28.39
C VAL A 29 7.50 -10.24 27.96
N GLU A 30 6.48 -9.84 27.20
CA GLU A 30 5.45 -10.74 26.69
C GLU A 30 6.02 -11.75 25.69
N VAL A 31 6.87 -11.29 24.77
CA VAL A 31 7.56 -12.14 23.80
C VAL A 31 8.54 -13.09 24.50
N GLU A 32 9.36 -12.61 25.44
CA GLU A 32 10.31 -13.44 26.19
C GLU A 32 9.62 -14.55 26.99
N ARG A 33 8.50 -14.22 27.63
CA ARG A 33 7.70 -15.20 28.37
C ARG A 33 7.21 -16.33 27.47
N HIS A 34 6.76 -16.02 26.25
CA HIS A 34 6.34 -17.03 25.29
C HIS A 34 7.52 -17.83 24.73
N LEU A 35 8.62 -17.16 24.39
CA LEU A 35 9.84 -17.82 23.91
C LEU A 35 10.45 -18.76 24.95
N ALA A 36 10.21 -18.56 26.24
CA ALA A 36 10.61 -19.50 27.29
C ALA A 36 9.90 -20.86 27.17
N THR A 37 8.65 -20.89 26.71
CA THR A 37 7.81 -22.08 26.69
C THR A 37 7.62 -22.69 25.30
N CYS A 38 7.73 -21.90 24.23
CA CYS A 38 7.44 -22.33 22.86
C CYS A 38 8.72 -22.57 22.02
N PRO A 39 9.05 -23.83 21.67
CA PRO A 39 10.19 -24.12 20.80
C PRO A 39 10.00 -23.67 19.35
N ASP A 40 8.78 -23.64 18.84
CA ASP A 40 8.49 -23.28 17.45
C ASP A 40 8.77 -21.79 17.19
N CYS A 41 8.29 -20.91 18.08
CA CYS A 41 8.58 -19.48 18.02
C CYS A 41 10.07 -19.17 18.26
N ARG A 42 10.80 -19.97 19.05
CA ARG A 42 12.27 -19.86 19.13
C ARG A 42 12.95 -20.18 17.80
N GLY A 43 12.46 -21.20 17.09
CA GLY A 43 12.95 -21.54 15.76
C GLY A 43 12.67 -20.44 14.74
N GLU A 44 11.51 -19.80 14.83
CA GLU A 44 11.17 -18.65 13.98
C GLU A 44 12.04 -17.43 14.26
N LEU A 45 12.25 -17.09 15.53
CA LEU A 45 13.15 -16.01 15.92
C LEU A 45 14.58 -16.25 15.40
N ALA A 46 15.08 -17.49 15.47
CA ALA A 46 16.39 -17.82 14.91
C ALA A 46 16.45 -17.60 13.39
N ARG A 47 15.37 -17.87 12.65
CA ARG A 47 15.28 -17.56 11.21
C ARG A 47 15.30 -16.05 10.95
N GLU A 48 14.57 -15.27 11.73
CA GLU A 48 14.56 -13.80 11.63
C GLU A 48 15.95 -13.21 11.87
N ILE A 49 16.65 -13.67 12.93
CA ILE A 49 18.02 -13.22 13.23
C ILE A 49 18.96 -13.59 12.08
N ALA A 50 18.93 -14.85 11.61
CA ALA A 50 19.78 -15.30 10.52
C ALA A 50 19.55 -14.51 9.22
N LEU A 51 18.29 -14.19 8.90
CA LEU A 51 17.94 -13.36 7.75
C LEU A 51 18.54 -11.95 7.89
N ARG A 52 18.40 -11.33 9.06
CA ARG A 52 18.97 -9.99 9.31
C ARG A 52 20.48 -9.98 9.21
N GLU A 53 21.15 -10.99 9.76
CA GLU A 53 22.61 -11.14 9.63
C GLU A 53 23.03 -11.32 8.16
N ALA A 54 22.31 -12.14 7.40
CA ALA A 54 22.55 -12.31 5.97
C ALA A 54 22.39 -10.98 5.20
N LEU A 55 21.34 -10.21 5.50
CA LEU A 55 21.14 -8.90 4.89
C LEU A 55 22.21 -7.88 5.31
N ALA A 56 22.63 -7.89 6.58
CA ALA A 56 23.69 -7.02 7.09
C ALA A 56 25.06 -7.34 6.48
N SER A 57 25.27 -8.58 6.01
CA SER A 57 26.50 -9.00 5.33
C SER A 57 26.63 -8.51 3.88
N LEU A 58 25.55 -7.97 3.30
CA LEU A 58 25.56 -7.45 1.93
C LEU A 58 26.53 -6.25 1.82
N PRO A 59 27.26 -6.13 0.70
CA PRO A 59 28.17 -5.02 0.49
C PRO A 59 27.40 -3.69 0.48
N VAL A 60 27.90 -2.73 1.26
CA VAL A 60 27.35 -1.37 1.26
C VAL A 60 27.78 -0.67 -0.04
N VAL A 61 26.81 -0.43 -0.93
CA VAL A 61 27.03 0.34 -2.16
C VAL A 61 26.77 1.81 -1.87
N SER A 62 27.73 2.67 -2.18
CA SER A 62 27.56 4.12 -2.05
C SER A 62 26.51 4.63 -3.04
N CYS A 63 25.49 5.31 -2.54
CA CYS A 63 24.52 5.99 -3.39
C CYS A 63 25.21 7.13 -4.17
N PRO A 64 25.05 7.23 -5.51
CA PRO A 64 25.57 8.35 -6.28
C PRO A 64 25.04 9.70 -5.74
N ALA A 65 25.93 10.68 -5.57
CA ALA A 65 25.60 11.99 -4.99
C ALA A 65 24.39 12.68 -5.66
N ARG A 66 24.29 12.56 -6.98
CA ARG A 66 23.15 13.08 -7.77
C ARG A 66 21.80 12.60 -7.24
N ILE A 67 21.67 11.33 -6.82
CA ILE A 67 20.40 10.79 -6.34
C ILE A 67 20.03 11.43 -4.99
N THR A 68 21.02 11.59 -4.11
CA THR A 68 20.82 12.29 -2.83
C THR A 68 20.41 13.75 -3.06
N GLU A 69 21.07 14.45 -3.98
CA GLU A 69 20.73 15.82 -4.37
C GLU A 69 19.31 15.92 -4.96
N ASP A 70 18.94 15.01 -5.88
CA ASP A 70 17.61 14.95 -6.49
C ASP A 70 16.52 14.71 -5.42
N ILE A 71 16.77 13.84 -4.44
CA ILE A 71 15.85 13.57 -3.32
C ILE A 71 15.69 14.82 -2.44
N LEU A 72 16.80 15.45 -2.03
CA LEU A 72 16.76 16.65 -1.19
C LEU A 72 16.03 17.79 -1.90
N ALA A 73 16.31 18.00 -3.18
CA ALA A 73 15.61 18.99 -3.99
C ALA A 73 14.10 18.71 -4.11
N ALA A 74 13.68 17.44 -4.15
CA ALA A 74 12.28 17.06 -4.18
C ALA A 74 11.57 17.28 -2.83
N VAL A 75 12.27 17.09 -1.71
CA VAL A 75 11.76 17.38 -0.36
C VAL A 75 11.63 18.90 -0.12
N ASP A 76 12.60 19.67 -0.62
CA ASP A 76 12.61 21.14 -0.48
C ASP A 76 11.69 21.84 -1.49
N ALA A 77 11.25 21.13 -2.53
CA ALA A 77 10.31 21.69 -3.49
C ALA A 77 9.00 22.03 -2.75
N PRO A 78 8.50 23.28 -2.86
CA PRO A 78 7.23 23.64 -2.24
C PRO A 78 6.16 22.71 -2.78
N ASP A 79 5.39 22.10 -1.87
CA ASP A 79 4.34 21.12 -2.16
C ASP A 79 3.39 21.69 -3.22
N ARG A 80 3.69 21.41 -4.49
CA ARG A 80 2.80 21.65 -5.61
C ARG A 80 1.82 20.51 -5.52
N GLY A 81 0.88 20.67 -4.57
CA GLY A 81 -0.02 19.61 -4.18
C GLY A 81 -0.56 18.87 -5.39
N ILE A 82 -0.78 17.57 -5.19
CA ILE A 82 -1.27 16.58 -6.16
C ILE A 82 -2.56 17.04 -6.91
N GLY A 83 -3.17 18.17 -6.55
CA GLY A 83 -4.28 18.83 -7.25
C GLY A 83 -3.94 19.91 -8.30
N ALA A 84 -2.68 20.27 -8.55
CA ALA A 84 -2.35 21.36 -9.50
C ALA A 84 -2.21 20.93 -10.98
N ALA A 85 -2.20 19.62 -11.27
CA ALA A 85 -2.24 19.08 -12.63
C ALA A 85 -3.67 19.06 -13.18
N GLY A 86 -4.34 20.22 -13.22
CA GLY A 86 -5.76 20.21 -13.56
C GLY A 86 -6.45 21.55 -13.79
N ARG A 87 -5.75 22.68 -13.82
CA ARG A 87 -6.40 23.90 -14.32
C ARG A 87 -6.38 23.86 -15.85
N ARG A 88 -7.24 23.02 -16.43
CA ARG A 88 -7.55 23.08 -17.87
C ARG A 88 -7.90 24.53 -18.17
N ARG A 89 -7.02 25.20 -18.92
CA ARG A 89 -7.26 26.57 -19.37
C ARG A 89 -8.57 26.54 -20.15
N ALA A 90 -9.62 27.14 -19.60
CA ALA A 90 -10.92 27.20 -20.25
C ALA A 90 -10.74 27.96 -21.57
N VAL A 91 -10.72 27.22 -22.68
CA VAL A 91 -10.59 27.79 -24.02
C VAL A 91 -12.01 28.10 -24.50
N PRO A 92 -12.33 29.33 -24.95
CA PRO A 92 -13.69 29.67 -25.33
C PRO A 92 -14.18 28.76 -26.47
N PHE A 93 -15.36 28.19 -26.27
CA PHE A 93 -16.04 27.26 -27.17
C PHE A 93 -16.76 28.04 -28.27
N GLY A 94 -16.03 28.38 -29.33
CA GLY A 94 -16.64 28.99 -30.53
C GLY A 94 -17.21 27.94 -31.48
N TRP A 95 -18.30 28.26 -32.20
CA TRP A 95 -18.98 27.37 -33.17
C TRP A 95 -18.04 26.74 -34.21
N ARG A 96 -16.89 27.38 -34.50
CA ARG A 96 -15.83 26.83 -35.36
C ARG A 96 -15.23 25.52 -34.82
N ARG A 97 -15.15 25.33 -33.49
CA ARG A 97 -14.70 24.08 -32.88
C ARG A 97 -15.79 23.02 -32.83
N ALA A 98 -17.07 23.41 -32.74
CA ALA A 98 -18.18 22.47 -32.84
C ALA A 98 -18.25 21.83 -34.25
N VAL A 99 -18.07 22.64 -35.31
CA VAL A 99 -17.98 22.15 -36.69
C VAL A 99 -16.72 21.30 -36.91
N GLY A 100 -15.58 21.71 -36.36
CA GLY A 100 -14.34 20.93 -36.44
C GLY A 100 -14.41 19.58 -35.68
N ALA A 101 -15.07 19.55 -34.53
CA ALA A 101 -15.24 18.33 -33.74
C ALA A 101 -16.19 17.33 -34.41
N LEU A 102 -17.25 17.81 -35.07
CA LEU A 102 -18.19 16.96 -35.81
C LEU A 102 -17.51 16.33 -37.05
N ALA A 103 -16.70 17.11 -37.77
CA ALA A 103 -15.94 16.61 -38.91
C ALA A 103 -14.84 15.61 -38.49
N ALA A 104 -14.15 15.86 -37.37
CA ALA A 104 -13.16 14.93 -36.84
C ALA A 104 -13.79 13.62 -36.34
N ALA A 105 -14.96 13.68 -35.68
CA ALA A 105 -15.69 12.49 -35.26
C ALA A 105 -16.16 11.64 -36.44
N ALA A 106 -16.64 12.28 -37.52
CA ALA A 106 -17.03 11.58 -38.75
C ALA A 106 -15.82 10.92 -39.45
N ALA A 107 -14.66 11.58 -39.47
CA ALA A 107 -13.43 11.01 -40.04
C ALA A 107 -12.89 9.82 -39.22
N VAL A 108 -12.98 9.88 -37.88
CA VAL A 108 -12.59 8.76 -37.00
C VAL A 108 -13.54 7.58 -37.18
N LEU A 109 -14.86 7.82 -37.25
CA LEU A 109 -15.82 6.75 -37.53
C LEU A 109 -15.60 6.13 -38.92
N ALA A 110 -15.32 6.94 -39.94
CA ALA A 110 -14.99 6.43 -41.27
C ALA A 110 -13.70 5.59 -41.27
N LEU A 111 -12.67 5.99 -40.52
CA LEU A 111 -11.43 5.20 -40.37
C LEU A 111 -11.66 3.89 -39.61
N VAL A 112 -12.54 3.86 -38.61
CA VAL A 112 -12.86 2.64 -37.84
C VAL A 112 -13.70 1.65 -38.65
N PHE A 113 -14.64 2.15 -39.46
CA PHE A 113 -15.57 1.31 -40.22
C PHE A 113 -15.09 0.94 -41.63
N ALA A 114 -14.25 1.75 -42.27
CA ALA A 114 -13.74 1.51 -43.62
C ALA A 114 -12.33 0.88 -43.65
N ALA A 115 -11.61 0.85 -42.53
CA ALA A 115 -10.37 0.08 -42.45
C ALA A 115 -10.73 -1.41 -42.53
N PRO A 116 -10.24 -2.17 -43.53
CA PRO A 116 -10.37 -3.61 -43.46
C PRO A 116 -9.53 -4.06 -42.27
N TRP A 117 -10.19 -4.57 -41.24
CA TRP A 117 -9.56 -5.25 -40.09
C TRP A 117 -8.96 -6.59 -40.53
N ARG A 118 -8.26 -6.59 -41.67
CA ARG A 118 -7.64 -7.75 -42.26
C ARG A 118 -6.31 -7.95 -41.58
N ASP A 119 -6.37 -8.82 -40.57
CA ASP A 119 -5.30 -9.62 -40.02
C ASP A 119 -4.06 -8.84 -39.59
N ARG A 120 -3.99 -8.54 -38.28
CA ARG A 120 -2.71 -8.36 -37.58
C ARG A 120 -2.19 -9.74 -37.17
N PRO A 121 -1.24 -10.36 -37.88
CA PRO A 121 -0.51 -11.50 -37.32
C PRO A 121 0.54 -10.98 -36.34
N GLY A 122 0.41 -11.37 -35.08
CA GLY A 122 1.46 -11.23 -34.06
C GLY A 122 1.24 -10.06 -33.10
N GLY A 123 0.62 -10.34 -31.96
CA GLY A 123 0.48 -9.36 -30.89
C GLY A 123 -0.35 -9.88 -29.71
N THR A 124 0.05 -11.04 -29.17
CA THR A 124 -0.39 -11.65 -27.91
C THR A 124 -1.90 -11.65 -27.66
N ASP A 125 -2.53 -12.72 -28.13
CA ASP A 125 -3.81 -13.20 -27.63
C ASP A 125 -3.68 -13.55 -26.13
N VAL A 126 -3.98 -12.59 -25.27
CA VAL A 126 -4.50 -12.89 -23.91
C VAL A 126 -5.97 -13.33 -23.94
N ALA A 127 -6.53 -13.54 -25.14
CA ALA A 127 -7.88 -14.02 -25.39
C ALA A 127 -7.92 -15.45 -25.97
N GLY A 128 -6.82 -16.21 -25.86
CA GLY A 128 -6.72 -17.62 -26.29
C GLY A 128 -6.57 -18.64 -25.16
N ALA A 129 -6.35 -18.22 -23.91
CA ALA A 129 -6.48 -19.09 -22.74
C ALA A 129 -7.83 -18.78 -22.09
N GLY A 130 -8.67 -19.79 -21.89
CA GLY A 130 -10.05 -19.69 -21.44
C GLY A 130 -10.25 -18.63 -20.36
N GLY A 131 -11.29 -17.81 -20.52
CA GLY A 131 -11.69 -16.84 -19.50
C GLY A 131 -11.77 -17.54 -18.15
N TRP A 132 -11.18 -16.92 -17.13
CA TRP A 132 -11.13 -17.45 -15.77
C TRP A 132 -12.50 -18.00 -15.36
N SER A 133 -12.53 -19.29 -15.07
CA SER A 133 -13.72 -19.97 -14.62
C SER A 133 -14.20 -19.33 -13.31
N GLU A 134 -15.50 -19.40 -13.06
CA GLU A 134 -16.10 -18.93 -11.81
C GLU A 134 -15.57 -19.67 -10.56
N GLN A 135 -14.90 -20.81 -10.77
CA GLN A 135 -14.18 -21.55 -9.73
C GLN A 135 -12.82 -20.92 -9.43
N GLU A 136 -12.03 -20.57 -10.45
CA GLU A 136 -10.73 -19.89 -10.27
C GLU A 136 -10.90 -18.51 -9.61
N ILE A 137 -11.95 -17.76 -9.99
CA ILE A 137 -12.27 -16.47 -9.35
C ILE A 137 -12.64 -16.65 -7.87
N ARG A 138 -13.30 -17.75 -7.51
CA ARG A 138 -13.64 -18.06 -6.10
C ARG A 138 -12.41 -18.44 -5.29
N ILE A 139 -11.52 -19.25 -5.85
CA ILE A 139 -10.27 -19.66 -5.19
C ILE A 139 -9.39 -18.42 -4.95
N ALA A 140 -9.21 -17.57 -5.96
CA ALA A 140 -8.47 -16.32 -5.84
C ALA A 140 -9.06 -15.39 -4.76
N ARG A 141 -10.39 -15.24 -4.68
CA ARG A 141 -11.04 -14.46 -3.60
C ARG A 141 -10.86 -15.08 -2.22
N GLY A 142 -10.71 -16.39 -2.12
CA GLY A 142 -10.40 -17.07 -0.86
C GLY A 142 -9.03 -16.68 -0.33
N GLU A 143 -8.02 -16.72 -1.19
CA GLU A 143 -6.63 -16.42 -0.86
C GLU A 143 -6.39 -14.92 -0.60
N ILE A 144 -7.09 -14.05 -1.34
CA ILE A 144 -6.94 -12.59 -1.24
C ILE A 144 -7.46 -12.03 0.11
N ARG A 145 -8.36 -12.73 0.82
CA ARG A 145 -8.89 -12.22 2.09
C ARG A 145 -7.83 -12.11 3.18
N LEU A 146 -6.94 -13.11 3.28
CA LEU A 146 -5.87 -13.13 4.26
C LEU A 146 -4.82 -12.05 3.97
N SER A 147 -4.42 -11.91 2.71
CA SER A 147 -3.47 -10.87 2.31
C SER A 147 -4.03 -9.46 2.46
N LEU A 148 -5.31 -9.22 2.14
CA LEU A 148 -5.98 -7.94 2.37
C LEU A 148 -6.17 -7.64 3.87
N ALA A 149 -6.52 -8.64 4.68
CA ALA A 149 -6.66 -8.46 6.13
C ALA A 149 -5.32 -8.11 6.78
N LEU A 150 -4.23 -8.74 6.31
CA LEU A 150 -2.88 -8.47 6.78
C LEU A 150 -2.42 -7.08 6.35
N ALA A 151 -2.68 -6.69 5.10
CA ALA A 151 -2.42 -5.32 4.62
C ALA A 151 -3.20 -4.27 5.41
N ALA A 152 -4.49 -4.50 5.70
CA ALA A 152 -5.31 -3.60 6.50
C ALA A 152 -4.77 -3.46 7.94
N ARG A 153 -4.34 -4.57 8.55
CA ARG A 153 -3.71 -4.54 9.89
C ARG A 153 -2.40 -3.78 9.90
N ILE A 154 -1.56 -3.93 8.87
CA ILE A 154 -0.31 -3.19 8.74
C ILE A 154 -0.61 -1.69 8.65
N ILE A 155 -1.55 -1.31 7.78
CA ILE A 155 -1.96 0.09 7.59
C ILE A 155 -2.47 0.68 8.92
N GLU A 156 -3.39 0.01 9.61
CA GLU A 156 -3.95 0.48 10.87
C GLU A 156 -2.87 0.59 11.98
N LYS A 157 -1.93 -0.37 12.03
CA LYS A 157 -0.81 -0.34 12.98
C LYS A 157 0.15 0.81 12.69
N THR A 158 0.47 1.06 11.43
CA THR A 158 1.33 2.20 11.04
C THR A 158 0.65 3.53 11.27
N GLU A 159 -0.66 3.65 11.04
CA GLU A 159 -1.40 4.90 11.26
C GLU A 159 -1.46 5.25 12.74
N ARG A 160 -1.74 4.27 13.62
CA ARG A 160 -1.70 4.50 15.08
C ARG A 160 -0.31 4.83 15.59
N ARG A 161 0.75 4.12 15.15
CA ARG A 161 2.13 4.41 15.57
C ARG A 161 2.59 5.80 15.10
N THR A 162 2.31 6.14 13.84
CA THR A 162 2.70 7.45 13.28
C THR A 162 1.93 8.58 13.95
N VAL A 163 0.64 8.41 14.20
CA VAL A 163 -0.15 9.43 14.90
C VAL A 163 0.33 9.60 16.34
N ASP A 164 0.62 8.52 17.06
CA ASP A 164 1.06 8.61 18.46
C ASP A 164 2.50 9.15 18.58
N GLU A 165 3.42 8.75 17.69
CA GLU A 165 4.79 9.26 17.65
C GLU A 165 4.87 10.73 17.23
N VAL A 166 4.10 11.15 16.22
CA VAL A 166 4.15 12.54 15.72
C VAL A 166 3.34 13.49 16.60
N PHE A 167 2.22 13.02 17.16
CA PHE A 167 1.24 13.89 17.81
C PHE A 167 1.07 13.65 19.32
N GLY A 168 1.51 12.51 19.87
CA GLY A 168 1.19 12.06 21.24
C GLY A 168 1.66 12.98 22.37
N HIS A 169 2.60 13.88 22.09
CA HIS A 169 3.19 14.79 23.08
C HIS A 169 3.18 16.27 22.64
N ARG A 170 2.58 16.59 21.48
CA ARG A 170 2.55 17.95 20.93
C ARG A 170 1.16 18.48 20.59
N LEU A 171 0.09 17.70 20.70
CA LEU A 171 -1.25 18.23 20.40
C LEU A 171 -1.77 19.12 21.53
N PRO A 172 -2.03 20.42 21.28
CA PRO A 172 -2.74 21.26 22.23
C PRO A 172 -4.15 20.70 22.44
N GLY A 173 -4.66 20.69 23.69
CA GLY A 173 -5.95 20.07 24.05
C GLY A 173 -7.20 20.63 23.35
N ALA A 174 -7.05 21.69 22.54
CA ALA A 174 -8.07 22.15 21.61
C ALA A 174 -8.21 21.22 20.39
N VAL A 175 -7.09 20.74 19.84
CA VAL A 175 -7.05 19.88 18.65
C VAL A 175 -7.56 18.47 18.98
N THR A 176 -7.21 17.94 20.16
CA THR A 176 -7.69 16.64 20.63
C THR A 176 -9.22 16.60 20.75
N ARG A 177 -9.85 17.71 21.15
CA ARG A 177 -11.31 17.83 21.21
C ARG A 177 -11.92 17.81 19.82
N SER A 178 -11.39 18.59 18.88
CA SER A 178 -11.89 18.61 17.50
C SER A 178 -11.73 17.27 16.79
N VAL A 179 -10.60 16.58 16.98
CA VAL A 179 -10.38 15.24 16.42
C VAL A 179 -11.37 14.24 17.02
N LYS A 180 -11.57 14.25 18.35
CA LYS A 180 -12.54 13.38 19.03
C LYS A 180 -13.99 13.63 18.58
N THR A 181 -14.34 14.87 18.31
CA THR A 181 -15.67 15.22 17.75
C THR A 181 -15.82 14.67 16.33
N LEU A 182 -14.80 14.78 15.48
CA LEU A 182 -14.83 14.26 14.11
C LEU A 182 -14.94 12.72 14.07
N THR A 183 -14.19 11.99 14.90
CA THR A 183 -14.32 10.53 14.98
C THR A 183 -15.69 10.10 15.49
N SER A 184 -16.23 10.77 16.51
CA SER A 184 -17.59 10.47 16.98
C SER A 184 -18.70 10.75 15.95
N SER A 185 -18.48 11.71 15.04
CA SER A 185 -19.39 11.99 13.91
C SER A 185 -19.30 10.93 12.80
N LEU A 186 -18.14 10.29 12.62
CA LEU A 186 -17.97 9.22 11.63
C LEU A 186 -18.57 7.90 12.13
N GLU A 187 -18.51 7.62 13.43
CA GLU A 187 -19.12 6.43 14.04
C GLU A 187 -20.65 6.53 14.15
N GLY A 188 -21.21 7.74 14.16
CA GLY A 188 -22.67 7.99 14.22
C GLY A 188 -23.41 7.93 12.89
N GLY A 189 -22.74 7.64 11.76
CA GLY A 189 -23.33 7.66 10.42
C GLY A 189 -23.88 6.32 9.91
N GLN A 190 -23.86 5.26 10.71
CA GLN A 190 -24.49 3.97 10.40
C GLN A 190 -25.74 3.79 11.28
N GLY A 191 -26.83 4.43 10.86
CA GLY A 191 -28.18 4.25 11.39
C GLY A 191 -29.18 4.30 10.26
#